data_AF-A0A2T1CB26-F1
#
_entry.id   AF-A0A2T1CB26-F1
#
_cell.length_a   1.000
_cell.length_b   1.000
_cell.length_c   1.000
_cell.angle_alpha   90.00
_cell.angle_beta   90.00
_cell.angle_gamma   90.00
#
_symmetry.space_group_name_H-M   'P 1'
#
loop_
_entity.id
_entity.type
_entity.pdbx_description
1 polymer ?
#
loop_
_entity_poly.entity_id
_entity_poly.type
_entity_poly.pdbx_seq_one_letter_code
_entity_poly.pdbx_strand_id
1 'polypeptide(L)'
;MPRRRSPGLLRTAGRTAAKTALISGTATATSRAVSNSIDQKAMQAQQEQAAVMQTQQEMEQMKVQLAAMQTMPMQPAPAAPPAAKPDLLAQLTQLAQLKEAGALTAEEFQLAKAKLLN
;
A
#
# COMPACT_ATOMS: atom_id res chain seq x y z
N MET A 1 0.19 -22.04 36.35
CA MET A 1 0.63 -21.47 35.06
C MET A 1 0.43 -19.95 35.08
N PRO A 2 1.50 -19.13 34.97
CA PRO A 2 1.47 -17.70 35.25
C PRO A 2 0.82 -16.84 34.15
N ARG A 3 0.22 -15.74 34.61
CA ARG A 3 -0.51 -14.71 33.85
C ARG A 3 0.46 -13.73 33.20
N ARG A 4 0.32 -13.46 31.89
CA ARG A 4 0.87 -12.26 31.26
C ARG A 4 -0.16 -11.14 31.34
N ARG A 5 0.07 -10.22 32.28
CA ARG A 5 -0.59 -8.91 32.39
C ARG A 5 -0.02 -7.96 31.34
N SER A 6 -0.90 -7.08 30.86
CA SER A 6 -0.73 -6.07 29.82
C SER A 6 0.33 -5.00 30.14
N PRO A 7 0.90 -4.34 29.10
CA PRO A 7 1.94 -3.32 29.24
C PRO A 7 1.34 -1.92 29.43
N GLY A 8 1.86 -1.13 30.37
CA GLY A 8 1.59 0.31 30.43
C GLY A 8 1.81 0.95 31.79
N LEU A 9 2.29 2.20 31.76
CA LEU A 9 2.20 3.24 32.81
C LEU A 9 3.17 3.24 33.99
N LEU A 10 3.83 2.14 34.36
CA LEU A 10 4.80 2.19 35.48
C LEU A 10 6.20 2.73 35.10
N ARG A 11 6.46 3.02 33.81
CA ARG A 11 7.76 3.50 33.33
C ARG A 11 7.92 5.02 33.28
N THR A 12 6.88 5.79 33.60
CA THR A 12 6.89 7.26 33.54
C THR A 12 6.95 7.95 34.90
N ALA A 13 6.64 7.25 36.00
CA ALA A 13 6.63 7.86 37.34
C ALA A 13 8.03 7.97 37.99
N GLY A 14 8.99 7.12 37.63
CA GLY A 14 10.31 7.06 38.27
C GLY A 14 11.35 8.08 37.75
N ARG A 15 11.03 8.89 36.73
CA ARG A 15 12.03 9.72 36.02
C ARG A 15 11.92 11.22 36.25
N THR A 16 10.97 11.67 37.07
CA THR A 16 10.66 13.09 37.26
C THR A 16 11.34 13.74 38.48
N ALA A 17 11.76 12.97 39.49
CA ALA A 17 12.27 13.56 40.74
C ALA A 17 13.77 13.91 40.74
N ALA A 18 14.59 13.31 39.88
CA ALA A 18 16.05 13.48 39.93
C ALA A 18 16.62 14.63 39.09
N LYS A 19 15.81 15.34 38.29
CA LYS A 19 16.30 16.35 37.34
C LYS A 19 16.34 17.78 37.88
N THR A 20 15.76 18.06 39.04
CA THR A 20 15.47 19.43 39.49
C THR A 20 16.67 20.23 40.01
N ALA A 21 17.81 19.59 40.28
CA ALA A 21 18.99 20.26 40.86
C ALA A 21 20.06 20.74 39.84
N LEU A 22 19.90 20.43 38.54
CA LEU A 22 20.84 20.81 37.46
C LEU A 22 20.30 21.94 36.54
N ILE A 23 19.19 22.56 36.91
CA ILE A 23 18.35 23.35 35.99
C ILE A 23 18.72 24.85 35.92
N SER A 24 19.52 25.41 36.83
CA SER A 24 19.87 26.84 36.77
C SER A 24 20.88 27.21 35.67
N GLY A 25 21.57 26.24 35.06
CA GLY A 25 22.53 26.46 33.97
C GLY A 25 22.10 25.93 32.59
N THR A 26 21.06 25.09 32.50
CA THR A 26 20.64 24.44 31.23
C THR A 26 19.43 25.10 30.57
N ALA A 27 18.89 26.18 31.13
CA ALA A 27 17.76 26.91 30.55
C ALA A 27 18.05 27.36 29.10
N THR A 28 19.25 27.85 28.82
CA THR A 28 19.65 28.32 27.47
C THR A 28 19.86 27.17 26.47
N ALA A 29 20.24 25.97 26.94
CA ALA A 29 20.49 24.81 26.08
C ALA A 29 19.19 24.16 25.59
N THR A 30 18.18 24.05 26.46
CA THR A 30 16.86 23.54 26.07
C THR A 30 16.08 24.53 25.20
N SER A 31 16.22 25.84 25.43
CA SER A 31 15.61 26.85 24.56
C SER A 31 16.16 26.78 23.13
N ARG A 32 17.47 26.57 22.94
CA ARG A 32 18.08 26.37 21.61
C ARG A 32 17.62 25.08 20.93
N ALA A 33 17.46 23.99 21.68
CA ALA A 33 16.97 22.72 21.13
C ALA A 33 15.49 22.82 20.70
N VAL A 34 14.66 23.52 21.46
CA VAL A 34 13.25 23.76 21.12
C VAL A 34 13.13 24.73 19.94
N SER A 35 13.92 25.81 19.91
CA SER A 35 13.99 26.71 18.74
C SER A 35 14.36 25.95 17.47
N ASN A 36 15.43 25.15 17.50
CA ASN A 36 15.81 24.31 16.35
C ASN A 36 14.70 23.31 15.96
N SER A 37 13.95 22.78 16.92
CA SER A 37 12.83 21.87 16.63
C SER A 37 11.63 22.59 16.02
N ILE A 38 11.37 23.85 16.40
CA ILE A 38 10.31 24.68 15.83
C ILE A 38 10.72 25.10 14.40
N ASP A 39 11.96 25.51 14.20
CA ASP A 39 12.49 25.88 12.88
C ASP A 39 12.46 24.68 11.92
N GLN A 40 12.87 23.49 12.38
CA GLN A 40 12.75 22.26 11.59
C GLN A 40 11.30 21.91 11.26
N LYS A 41 10.37 22.07 12.22
CA LYS A 41 8.95 21.80 11.99
C LYS A 41 8.32 22.82 11.03
N ALA A 42 8.73 24.08 11.11
CA ALA A 42 8.29 25.12 10.17
C ALA A 42 8.81 24.85 8.75
N MET A 43 10.08 24.47 8.61
CA MET A 43 10.64 24.06 7.32
C MET A 43 9.97 22.80 6.77
N GLN A 44 9.69 21.80 7.61
CA GLN A 44 8.95 20.60 7.20
C GLN A 44 7.53 20.94 6.76
N ALA A 45 6.78 21.74 7.51
CA ALA A 45 5.43 22.14 7.13
C ALA A 45 5.42 22.90 5.79
N GLN A 46 6.44 23.72 5.52
CA GLN A 46 6.58 24.44 4.25
C GLN A 46 6.92 23.48 3.09
N GLN A 47 7.78 22.48 3.33
CA GLN A 47 8.09 21.44 2.35
C GLN A 47 6.88 20.54 2.08
N GLU A 48 6.13 20.15 3.10
CA GLU A 48 4.91 19.35 2.97
C GLU A 48 3.85 20.09 2.14
N GLN A 49 3.65 21.39 2.35
CA GLN A 49 2.74 22.19 1.54
C GLN A 49 3.16 22.25 0.06
N ALA A 50 4.46 22.40 -0.21
CA ALA A 50 4.97 22.37 -1.59
C ALA A 50 4.82 20.98 -2.24
N ALA A 51 5.11 19.92 -1.48
CA ALA A 51 5.00 18.54 -1.95
C ALA A 51 3.54 18.15 -2.24
N VAL A 52 2.60 18.59 -1.42
CA VAL A 52 1.15 18.34 -1.63
C VAL A 52 0.67 19.04 -2.90
N MET A 53 1.08 20.29 -3.15
CA MET A 53 0.72 20.98 -4.40
C MET A 53 1.29 20.28 -5.64
N GLN A 54 2.55 19.83 -5.59
CA GLN A 54 3.17 19.11 -6.70
C GLN A 54 2.47 17.77 -6.96
N THR A 55 2.16 17.03 -5.88
CA THR A 55 1.46 15.74 -5.97
C THR A 55 0.06 15.90 -6.57
N GLN A 56 -0.68 16.94 -6.19
CA GLN A 56 -2.01 17.24 -6.76
C GLN A 56 -1.94 17.47 -8.28
N GLN A 57 -0.97 18.26 -8.75
CA GLN A 57 -0.82 18.53 -10.19
C GLN A 57 -0.45 17.28 -10.99
N GLU A 58 0.44 16.44 -10.45
CA GLU A 58 0.85 15.20 -11.12
C GLU A 58 -0.31 14.19 -11.20
N MET A 59 -1.12 14.12 -10.14
CA MET A 59 -2.30 13.26 -10.10
C MET A 59 -3.36 13.70 -11.13
N GLU A 60 -3.59 15.00 -11.29
CA GLU A 60 -4.49 15.52 -12.32
C GLU A 60 -4.02 15.19 -13.74
N GLN A 61 -2.72 15.37 -14.03
CA GLN A 61 -2.16 15.03 -15.35
C GLN A 61 -2.29 13.54 -15.66
N MET A 62 -2.02 12.67 -14.69
CA MET A 62 -2.19 11.22 -14.87
C MET A 62 -3.67 10.87 -15.15
N LYS A 63 -4.60 11.53 -14.46
CA LYS A 63 -6.04 11.28 -14.64
C LYS A 63 -6.52 11.69 -16.03
N VAL A 64 -6.03 12.82 -16.55
CA VAL A 64 -6.32 13.27 -17.93
C VAL A 64 -5.76 12.27 -18.95
N GLN A 65 -4.55 11.77 -18.75
CA GLN A 65 -3.94 10.81 -19.67
C GLN A 65 -4.70 9.46 -19.68
N LEU A 66 -5.16 8.98 -18.52
CA LEU A 66 -6.01 7.79 -18.45
C LEU A 66 -7.38 7.99 -19.12
N ALA A 67 -7.99 9.16 -18.95
CA ALA A 67 -9.25 9.49 -19.59
C ALA A 67 -9.12 9.56 -21.13
N ALA A 68 -8.00 10.09 -21.63
CA ALA A 68 -7.73 10.12 -23.08
C ALA A 68 -7.58 8.72 -23.69
N MET A 69 -6.97 7.76 -22.96
CA MET A 69 -6.86 6.37 -23.42
C MET A 69 -8.20 5.62 -23.47
N GLN A 70 -9.17 5.94 -22.60
CA GLN A 70 -10.46 5.24 -22.59
C GLN A 70 -11.45 5.73 -23.66
N THR A 71 -11.22 6.89 -24.27
CA THR A 71 -12.09 7.46 -25.31
C THR A 71 -11.67 7.05 -26.73
N MET A 72 -10.67 6.17 -26.91
CA MET A 72 -10.38 5.59 -28.22
C MET A 72 -11.65 4.92 -28.79
N PRO A 73 -12.26 5.45 -29.85
CA PRO A 73 -13.42 4.83 -30.46
C PRO A 73 -12.96 3.54 -31.13
N MET A 74 -13.38 2.41 -30.58
CA MET A 74 -13.20 1.11 -31.20
C MET A 74 -13.94 1.14 -32.54
N GLN A 75 -13.20 1.25 -33.64
CA GLN A 75 -13.73 0.99 -34.97
C GLN A 75 -14.38 -0.40 -34.94
N PRO A 76 -15.61 -0.58 -35.44
CA PRO A 76 -16.22 -1.89 -35.53
C PRO A 76 -15.35 -2.74 -36.45
N ALA A 77 -14.56 -3.62 -35.85
CA ALA A 77 -13.89 -4.69 -36.56
C ALA A 77 -14.98 -5.56 -37.21
N PRO A 78 -14.78 -6.03 -38.46
CA PRO A 78 -15.69 -7.00 -39.07
C PRO A 78 -15.87 -8.16 -38.10
N ALA A 79 -17.12 -8.53 -37.84
CA ALA A 79 -17.48 -9.58 -36.90
C ALA A 79 -16.71 -10.86 -37.25
N ALA A 80 -15.63 -11.10 -36.50
CA ALA A 80 -15.05 -12.42 -36.42
C ALA A 80 -16.17 -13.34 -35.91
N PRO A 81 -16.29 -14.57 -36.45
CA PRO A 81 -17.24 -15.54 -35.94
C PRO A 81 -17.08 -15.57 -34.42
N PRO A 82 -18.18 -15.58 -33.64
CA PRO A 82 -18.09 -15.58 -32.19
C PRO A 82 -17.10 -16.68 -31.83
N ALA A 83 -15.95 -16.29 -31.27
CA ALA A 83 -15.02 -17.26 -30.71
C ALA A 83 -15.88 -18.02 -29.71
N ALA A 84 -16.25 -19.24 -30.09
CA ALA A 84 -17.11 -20.10 -29.30
C ALA A 84 -16.47 -20.06 -27.93
N LYS A 85 -17.20 -19.52 -26.94
CA LYS A 85 -16.75 -19.51 -25.55
C LYS A 85 -16.27 -20.93 -25.33
N PRO A 86 -14.96 -21.18 -25.11
CA PRO A 86 -14.46 -22.53 -25.11
C PRO A 86 -15.32 -23.27 -24.10
N ASP A 87 -16.03 -24.28 -24.60
CA ASP A 87 -17.00 -25.02 -23.81
C ASP A 87 -16.32 -25.40 -22.50
N LEU A 88 -17.06 -25.44 -21.40
CA LEU A 88 -16.47 -25.78 -20.11
C LEU A 88 -15.66 -27.09 -20.19
N LEU A 89 -16.10 -28.03 -21.05
CA LEU A 89 -15.35 -29.24 -21.38
C LEU A 89 -14.02 -29.01 -22.11
N ALA A 90 -13.95 -28.05 -23.04
CA ALA A 90 -12.70 -27.70 -23.72
C ALA A 90 -11.68 -27.10 -22.73
N GLN A 91 -12.13 -26.24 -21.81
CA GLN A 91 -11.27 -25.68 -20.76
C GLN A 91 -10.78 -26.75 -19.78
N LEU A 92 -11.65 -27.69 -19.37
CA LEU A 92 -11.27 -28.83 -18.55
C LEU A 92 -10.25 -29.76 -19.25
N THR A 93 -10.38 -29.93 -20.57
CA THR A 93 -9.45 -30.73 -21.38
C THR A 93 -8.08 -30.06 -21.46
N GLN A 94 -8.04 -28.74 -21.66
CA GLN A 94 -6.79 -27.98 -21.69
C GLN A 94 -6.05 -28.03 -20.34
N LEU A 95 -6.78 -27.93 -19.22
CA LEU A 95 -6.19 -28.08 -17.89
C LEU A 95 -5.63 -29.49 -17.65
N ALA A 96 -6.29 -30.54 -18.17
CA ALA A 96 -5.81 -31.91 -18.06
C ALA A 96 -4.50 -32.11 -18.86
N GLN A 97 -4.43 -31.57 -20.08
CA GLN A 97 -3.22 -31.60 -20.91
C GLN A 97 -2.04 -30.87 -20.23
N LEU A 98 -2.29 -29.70 -19.64
CA LEU A 98 -1.25 -28.95 -18.92
C LEU A 98 -0.75 -29.67 -17.66
N LYS A 99 -1.62 -30.41 -16.97
CA LYS A 99 -1.24 -31.28 -15.84
C LYS A 99 -0.39 -32.47 -16.33
N GLU A 100 -0.77 -33.13 -17.42
CA GLU A 100 -0.01 -34.25 -18.00
C GLU A 100 1.35 -33.81 -18.54
N ALA A 101 1.42 -32.60 -19.11
CA ALA A 101 2.67 -31.96 -19.51
C ALA A 101 3.56 -31.54 -18.33
N GLY A 102 3.09 -31.71 -17.09
CA GLY A 102 3.80 -31.31 -15.87
C GLY A 102 3.90 -29.80 -15.65
N ALA A 103 3.16 -29.00 -16.43
CA ALA A 103 3.11 -27.55 -16.30
C ALA A 103 2.20 -27.07 -15.15
N LEU A 104 1.33 -27.95 -14.64
CA LEU A 104 0.47 -27.71 -13.48
C LEU A 104 0.62 -28.83 -12.46
N THR A 105 0.68 -28.45 -11.19
CA THR A 105 0.63 -29.41 -10.08
C THR A 105 -0.80 -29.92 -9.85
N ALA A 106 -0.93 -31.06 -9.16
CA ALA A 106 -2.24 -31.66 -8.87
C ALA A 106 -3.14 -30.73 -8.02
N GLU A 107 -2.55 -29.92 -7.14
CA GLU A 107 -3.29 -28.93 -6.32
C GLU A 107 -3.83 -27.78 -7.18
N GLU A 108 -2.99 -27.22 -8.07
CA GLU A 108 -3.39 -26.12 -8.95
C GLU A 108 -4.48 -26.54 -9.94
N PHE A 109 -4.42 -27.77 -10.45
CA PHE A 109 -5.45 -28.33 -11.31
C PHE A 109 -6.81 -28.39 -10.61
N GLN A 110 -6.86 -28.81 -9.34
CA GLN A 110 -8.11 -28.92 -8.59
C GLN A 110 -8.71 -27.55 -8.27
N LEU A 111 -7.88 -26.56 -7.96
CA LEU A 111 -8.33 -25.18 -7.76
C LEU A 111 -8.89 -24.57 -9.05
N ALA A 112 -8.23 -24.81 -10.19
CA ALA A 112 -8.71 -24.31 -11.48
C ALA A 112 -10.04 -24.98 -11.88
N LYS A 113 -10.19 -26.29 -11.65
CA LYS A 113 -11.44 -27.02 -11.87
C LYS A 113 -12.58 -26.51 -10.97
N ALA A 114 -12.30 -26.25 -9.70
CA ALA A 114 -13.30 -25.71 -8.77
C ALA A 114 -13.75 -24.29 -9.18
N LYS A 115 -12.82 -23.44 -9.65
CA LYS A 115 -13.14 -22.11 -10.18
C LYS A 115 -13.98 -22.16 -11.45
N LEU A 116 -13.86 -23.22 -12.26
CA LEU A 116 -14.64 -23.39 -13.49
C LEU A 116 -16.05 -23.96 -13.25
N LEU A 117 -16.30 -24.56 -12.08
CA LEU A 117 -17.57 -25.23 -11.74
C LEU A 117 -18.44 -24.45 -10.74
N ASN A 118 -17.93 -23.35 -10.18
CA ASN A 118 -18.65 -22.42 -9.31
C ASN A 118 -19.20 -21.23 -10.11
#